data_AF-A0A7S3SLV7-F1
#
_entry.id   AF-A0A7S3SLV7-F1
#
_cell.length_a   1.000
_cell.length_b   1.000
_cell.length_c   1.000
_cell.angle_alpha   90.00
_cell.angle_beta   90.00
_cell.angle_gamma   90.00
#
_symmetry.space_group_name_H-M   'P 1'
#
loop_
_entity.id
_entity.type
_entity.pdbx_description
1 polymer ?
#
loop_
_entity_poly.entity_id
_entity_poly.type
_entity_poly.pdbx_seq_one_letter_code
_entity_poly.pdbx_strand_id
1 'polypeptide(L)'
;ATLHSAPGTAARPEMPSRNIEIGVSTPTVADLKKHLALATDQWQANFCVVPLAHPRYWRDHRRPRAEQFTRSDLVLDSNAWCRLVVGKLSPWIRLDSADEALRKQSEAAFKQEVAWAAHLNVPAVMLPPVGSDAVNYAHCVNQALLSAPHIQFWVRVPITHPPQSTAEAAGGDEDGSSGTGAWASWNRLRCLCEHAPNLGVSLELGADLPDDEAELERWLGEPLRAVVTPAVAYLTNKRGYPTLSRRHQAALARLLQHKPRLLVSGRADAHSEGLGAHVQYLRYLVSQRLAPSQQERYEAPYYDFLQAPLQPLQDNLESQTYETFEKDPVKYERYERAVYLYLCQRHQPGGEPAVVMVVGAGRGPLVAATLRASAASGRRVRAFAVEKNPNAVVTLRGRCATEAGWDAVTVVPGDMREWEAPRVAEIEISRDQPRSAEYALSAPSGLLLLFPASPPGARAGGPARVGAARLVGRQRALARVPRRRAALPQAGRRLHPDRLHVVRRAALVLAAVERGEALQGLGAL
;
A
#
# COMPACT_ATOMS: atom_id res chain seq x y z
N ALA A 1 12.25 -43.45 -22.98
CA ALA A 1 13.49 -42.68 -22.82
C ALA A 1 13.50 -41.61 -23.92
N THR A 2 13.51 -40.31 -23.71
CA THR A 2 13.80 -39.46 -22.55
C THR A 2 13.18 -38.10 -22.88
N LEU A 3 12.14 -37.70 -22.14
CA LEU A 3 11.67 -36.30 -22.10
C LEU A 3 12.65 -35.55 -21.20
N HIS A 4 13.42 -34.63 -21.78
CA HIS A 4 14.29 -33.76 -21.00
C HIS A 4 13.47 -32.73 -20.23
N SER A 5 13.72 -32.75 -18.93
CA SER A 5 13.28 -31.87 -17.87
C SER A 5 13.41 -30.39 -18.21
N ALA A 6 12.34 -29.63 -17.93
CA ALA A 6 12.39 -28.18 -17.83
C ALA A 6 13.39 -27.77 -16.73
N PRO A 7 14.29 -26.81 -16.97
CA PRO A 7 15.18 -26.30 -15.94
C PRO A 7 14.37 -25.46 -14.94
N GLY A 8 14.73 -25.64 -13.67
CA GLY A 8 14.05 -25.06 -12.52
C GLY A 8 13.83 -23.55 -12.62
N THR A 9 12.76 -23.12 -11.96
CA THR A 9 12.42 -21.74 -11.65
C THR A 9 13.64 -21.00 -11.13
N ALA A 10 14.32 -20.28 -12.03
CA ALA A 10 15.28 -19.26 -11.67
C ALA A 10 14.58 -18.27 -10.75
N ALA A 11 15.15 -18.04 -9.56
CA ALA A 11 14.74 -16.97 -8.68
C ALA A 11 14.61 -15.70 -9.52
N ARG A 12 13.41 -15.09 -9.50
CA ARG A 12 13.23 -13.75 -10.07
C ARG A 12 14.32 -12.86 -9.47
N PRO A 13 15.08 -12.11 -10.28
CA PRO A 13 16.06 -11.19 -9.73
C PRO A 13 15.33 -10.27 -8.76
N GLU A 14 15.84 -10.19 -7.53
CA GLU A 14 15.37 -9.22 -6.55
C GLU A 14 15.33 -7.85 -7.25
N MET A 15 14.13 -7.31 -7.44
CA MET A 15 13.99 -5.93 -7.90
C MET A 15 14.68 -5.07 -6.83
N PRO A 16 15.79 -4.38 -7.16
CA PRO A 16 16.47 -3.56 -6.18
C PRO A 16 15.45 -2.60 -5.62
N SER A 17 15.35 -2.54 -4.28
CA SER A 17 14.51 -1.57 -3.58
C SER A 17 14.72 -0.22 -4.24
N ARG A 18 13.73 0.30 -4.99
CA ARG A 18 13.91 1.52 -5.78
C ARG A 18 14.38 2.62 -4.85
N ASN A 19 15.67 2.97 -4.94
CA ASN A 19 16.21 4.15 -4.31
C ASN A 19 15.39 5.34 -4.80
N ILE A 20 15.13 6.29 -3.91
CA ILE A 20 14.38 7.49 -4.27
C ILE A 20 15.21 8.29 -5.27
N GLU A 21 14.68 8.40 -6.49
CA GLU A 21 15.31 9.14 -7.57
C GLU A 21 15.09 10.64 -7.36
N ILE A 22 16.16 11.42 -7.55
CA ILE A 22 16.13 12.88 -7.41
C ILE A 22 16.44 13.47 -8.78
N GLY A 23 15.53 14.28 -9.29
CA GLY A 23 15.71 15.01 -10.55
C GLY A 23 15.84 16.51 -10.37
N VAL A 24 16.13 17.19 -11.48
CA VAL A 24 16.21 18.65 -11.54
C VAL A 24 15.31 19.23 -12.64
N SER A 25 14.79 20.43 -12.44
CA SER A 25 14.06 21.21 -13.46
C SER A 25 14.53 22.67 -13.46
N THR A 26 15.16 23.09 -14.54
CA THR A 26 15.53 24.50 -14.74
C THR A 26 14.50 25.23 -15.61
N PRO A 27 14.39 26.57 -15.50
CA PRO A 27 13.51 27.37 -16.35
C PRO A 27 13.86 27.30 -17.84
N THR A 28 15.14 27.09 -18.15
CA THR A 28 15.68 27.09 -19.52
C THR A 28 16.64 25.93 -19.73
N VAL A 29 16.62 25.38 -20.95
CA VAL A 29 17.51 24.30 -21.41
C VAL A 29 17.98 24.66 -22.81
N ALA A 30 19.06 25.44 -22.90
CA ALA A 30 19.63 25.91 -24.17
C ALA A 30 20.25 24.76 -24.98
N ASP A 31 21.13 23.97 -24.34
CA ASP A 31 21.75 22.78 -24.91
C ASP A 31 21.37 21.58 -24.06
N LEU A 32 20.67 20.62 -24.66
CA LEU A 32 20.16 19.44 -23.94
C LEU A 32 21.28 18.54 -23.42
N LYS A 33 22.30 18.28 -24.25
CA LYS A 33 23.39 17.37 -23.92
C LYS A 33 24.20 17.94 -22.76
N LYS A 34 24.55 19.22 -22.86
CA LYS A 34 25.29 19.92 -21.79
C LYS A 34 24.48 20.00 -20.50
N HIS A 35 23.17 20.25 -20.60
CA HIS A 35 22.30 20.31 -19.42
C HIS A 35 22.19 18.95 -18.72
N LEU A 36 22.04 17.86 -19.48
CA LEU A 36 22.01 16.51 -18.91
C LEU A 36 23.35 16.16 -18.27
N ALA A 37 24.47 16.42 -18.93
CA ALA A 37 25.81 16.17 -18.37
C ALA A 37 26.05 16.98 -17.08
N LEU A 38 25.65 18.26 -17.05
CA LEU A 38 25.69 19.09 -15.85
C LEU A 38 24.88 18.45 -14.71
N ALA A 39 23.66 18.00 -15.01
CA ALA A 39 22.78 17.41 -14.01
C ALA A 39 23.27 16.05 -13.50
N THR A 40 23.72 15.15 -14.37
CA THR A 40 24.15 13.80 -13.99
C THR A 40 25.54 13.81 -13.39
N ASP A 41 26.49 14.51 -14.00
CA ASP A 41 27.91 14.36 -13.69
C ASP A 41 28.32 15.30 -12.56
N GLN A 42 27.81 16.54 -12.57
CA GLN A 42 28.15 17.53 -11.54
C GLN A 42 27.14 17.54 -10.39
N TRP A 43 25.84 17.64 -10.70
CA TRP A 43 24.81 17.71 -9.66
C TRP A 43 24.36 16.34 -9.13
N GLN A 44 24.83 15.24 -9.73
CA GLN A 44 24.51 13.87 -9.31
C GLN A 44 22.99 13.61 -9.28
N ALA A 45 22.23 14.22 -10.19
CA ALA A 45 20.81 13.99 -10.36
C ALA A 45 20.56 12.71 -11.18
N ASN A 46 19.44 12.04 -10.91
CA ASN A 46 19.03 10.81 -11.60
C ASN A 46 18.32 11.07 -12.94
N PHE A 47 17.62 12.21 -13.06
CA PHE A 47 16.88 12.60 -14.27
C PHE A 47 16.68 14.12 -14.33
N CYS A 48 16.26 14.62 -15.49
CA CYS A 48 15.92 16.01 -15.73
C CYS A 48 14.49 16.15 -16.26
N VAL A 49 13.78 17.17 -15.79
CA VAL A 49 12.49 17.56 -16.35
C VAL A 49 12.71 18.64 -17.40
N VAL A 50 12.54 18.28 -18.67
CA VAL A 50 12.94 19.08 -19.84
C VAL A 50 11.71 19.51 -20.65
N PRO A 51 11.59 20.79 -21.04
CA PRO A 51 10.52 21.23 -21.94
C PRO A 51 10.55 20.47 -23.27
N LEU A 52 9.41 19.88 -23.66
CA LEU A 52 9.27 19.15 -24.93
C LEU A 52 9.32 20.09 -26.15
N ALA A 53 8.91 21.34 -25.96
CA ALA A 53 9.10 22.45 -26.87
C ALA A 53 9.63 23.67 -26.09
N HIS A 54 10.20 24.65 -26.80
CA HIS A 54 10.70 25.85 -26.12
C HIS A 54 9.55 26.55 -25.36
N PRO A 55 9.66 26.84 -24.05
CA PRO A 55 8.53 27.29 -23.23
C PRO A 55 7.86 28.60 -23.68
N ARG A 56 8.57 29.45 -24.43
CA ARG A 56 8.04 30.71 -24.99
C ARG A 56 7.61 30.60 -26.46
N TYR A 57 7.81 29.44 -27.09
CA TYR A 57 7.45 29.23 -28.49
C TYR A 57 5.97 28.87 -28.58
N TRP A 58 5.13 29.91 -28.56
CA TRP A 58 3.70 29.78 -28.81
C TRP A 58 3.43 29.44 -30.29
N ARG A 59 2.44 28.58 -30.53
CA ARG A 59 2.21 27.97 -31.86
C ARG A 59 0.76 28.15 -32.30
N ASP A 60 0.58 28.88 -33.40
CA ASP A 60 -0.71 28.95 -34.08
C ASP A 60 -0.90 27.74 -35.00
N HIS A 61 -1.71 26.78 -34.56
CA HIS A 61 -1.97 25.57 -35.33
C HIS A 61 -2.89 25.79 -36.54
N ARG A 62 -3.50 26.98 -36.67
CA ARG A 62 -4.26 27.38 -37.87
C ARG A 62 -3.34 27.79 -39.02
N ARG A 63 -2.11 28.21 -38.69
CA ARG A 63 -1.09 28.68 -39.64
C ARG A 63 0.22 27.97 -39.32
N PRO A 64 0.33 26.66 -39.64
CA PRO A 64 1.53 25.89 -39.35
C PRO A 64 2.74 26.52 -40.06
N ARG A 65 3.83 26.69 -39.32
CA ARG A 65 5.11 27.14 -39.88
C ARG A 65 5.83 25.93 -40.48
N ALA A 66 6.64 26.16 -41.51
CA ALA A 66 7.45 25.11 -42.13
C ALA A 66 8.62 24.65 -41.23
N GLU A 67 9.03 25.48 -40.27
CA GLU A 67 10.12 25.18 -39.35
C GLU A 67 9.76 24.10 -38.33
N GLN A 68 10.78 23.35 -37.86
CA GLN A 68 10.61 22.41 -36.77
C GLN A 68 10.14 23.12 -35.49
N PHE A 69 9.13 22.57 -34.81
CA PHE A 69 8.57 23.19 -33.61
C PHE A 69 9.44 22.98 -32.36
N THR A 70 10.38 22.03 -32.40
CA THR A 70 11.29 21.68 -31.30
C THR A 70 12.60 21.06 -31.82
N ARG A 71 13.47 20.66 -30.90
CA ARG A 71 14.75 19.99 -31.16
C ARG A 71 14.55 18.58 -31.72
N SER A 72 15.47 18.10 -32.55
CA SER A 72 15.47 16.71 -33.04
C SER A 72 15.69 15.72 -31.90
N ASP A 73 15.03 14.56 -32.02
CA ASP A 73 15.25 13.35 -31.25
C ASP A 73 16.71 12.89 -31.26
N LEU A 74 17.42 13.05 -32.40
CA LEU A 74 18.83 12.69 -32.58
C LEU A 74 19.81 13.45 -31.67
N VAL A 75 19.32 14.45 -30.93
CA VAL A 75 20.11 15.12 -29.89
C VAL A 75 20.47 14.17 -28.75
N LEU A 76 19.73 13.08 -28.51
CA LEU A 76 20.10 12.05 -27.54
C LEU A 76 19.85 10.66 -28.12
N ASP A 77 20.54 9.66 -27.59
CA ASP A 77 20.16 8.27 -27.87
C ASP A 77 18.85 7.89 -27.15
N SER A 78 18.21 6.82 -27.61
CA SER A 78 16.93 6.35 -27.05
C SER A 78 17.03 6.03 -25.56
N ASN A 79 18.18 5.53 -25.09
CA ASN A 79 18.36 5.15 -23.69
C ASN A 79 18.39 6.39 -22.77
N ALA A 80 19.05 7.46 -23.20
CA ALA A 80 19.06 8.74 -22.51
C ALA A 80 17.66 9.37 -22.45
N TRP A 81 16.88 9.34 -23.54
CA TRP A 81 15.48 9.76 -23.51
C TRP A 81 14.63 8.95 -22.53
N CYS A 82 14.76 7.61 -22.54
CA CYS A 82 13.96 6.71 -21.73
C CYS A 82 14.32 6.76 -20.22
N ARG A 83 15.57 7.09 -19.87
CA ARG A 83 16.05 7.01 -18.48
C ARG A 83 16.24 8.36 -17.81
N LEU A 84 16.74 9.34 -18.55
CA LEU A 84 17.21 10.61 -17.98
C LEU A 84 16.22 11.75 -18.18
N VAL A 85 15.21 11.62 -19.04
CA VAL A 85 14.32 12.73 -19.40
C VAL A 85 12.89 12.47 -18.93
N VAL A 86 12.31 13.46 -18.26
CA VAL A 86 10.86 13.60 -18.09
C VAL A 86 10.44 14.79 -18.93
N GLY A 87 9.49 14.59 -19.84
CA GLY A 87 8.97 15.66 -20.67
C GLY A 87 8.19 16.67 -19.84
N LYS A 88 8.27 17.97 -20.17
CA LYS A 88 7.45 19.02 -19.54
C LYS A 88 6.67 19.74 -20.63
N LEU A 89 5.36 19.83 -20.45
CA LEU A 89 4.51 20.56 -21.37
C LEU A 89 4.75 22.07 -21.29
N SER A 90 4.53 22.75 -22.41
CA SER A 90 4.63 24.20 -22.49
C SER A 90 3.70 24.90 -21.48
N PRO A 91 4.19 25.91 -20.73
CA PRO A 91 3.42 26.55 -19.66
C PRO A 91 2.26 27.42 -20.14
N TRP A 92 2.24 27.80 -21.43
CA TRP A 92 1.17 28.60 -22.03
C TRP A 92 -0.06 27.77 -22.44
N ILE A 93 0.01 26.44 -22.37
CA ILE A 93 -1.12 25.56 -22.68
C ILE A 93 -2.20 25.73 -21.59
N ARG A 94 -3.37 26.25 -21.99
CA ARG A 94 -4.52 26.54 -21.11
C ARG A 94 -5.76 25.83 -21.65
N LEU A 95 -5.90 24.55 -21.31
CA LEU A 95 -6.95 23.66 -21.85
C LEU A 95 -8.37 24.09 -21.46
N ASP A 96 -8.57 24.72 -20.30
CA ASP A 96 -9.89 25.22 -19.89
C ASP A 96 -10.00 26.75 -20.04
N SER A 97 -9.26 27.37 -20.96
CA SER A 97 -9.40 28.82 -21.22
C SER A 97 -10.83 29.16 -21.62
N ALA A 98 -11.37 30.27 -21.09
CA ALA A 98 -12.66 30.81 -21.52
C ALA A 98 -12.61 31.25 -22.99
N ASP A 99 -11.46 31.78 -23.44
CA ASP A 99 -11.21 32.08 -24.86
C ASP A 99 -11.14 30.77 -25.67
N GLU A 100 -12.12 30.59 -26.55
CA GLU A 100 -12.24 29.44 -27.44
C GLU A 100 -11.04 29.29 -28.39
N ALA A 101 -10.48 30.40 -28.90
CA ALA A 101 -9.35 30.34 -29.83
C ALA A 101 -8.10 29.81 -29.11
N LEU A 102 -7.79 30.36 -27.93
CA LEU A 102 -6.70 29.89 -27.09
C LEU A 102 -6.91 28.45 -26.62
N ARG A 103 -8.15 28.08 -26.27
CA ARG A 103 -8.50 26.71 -25.88
C ARG A 103 -8.22 25.71 -26.99
N LYS A 104 -8.73 25.94 -28.20
CA LYS A 104 -8.49 25.09 -29.38
C LYS A 104 -7.00 24.99 -29.75
N GLN A 105 -6.26 26.10 -29.66
CA GLN A 105 -4.81 26.09 -29.88
C GLN A 105 -4.06 25.32 -28.78
N SER A 106 -4.49 25.44 -27.54
CA SER A 106 -3.93 24.70 -26.40
C SER A 106 -4.16 23.19 -26.55
N GLU A 107 -5.34 22.77 -27.00
CA GLU A 107 -5.64 21.36 -27.29
C GLU A 107 -4.74 20.80 -28.39
N ALA A 108 -4.57 21.54 -29.48
CA ALA A 108 -3.69 21.13 -30.58
C ALA A 108 -2.22 21.04 -30.13
N ALA A 109 -1.74 22.02 -29.38
CA ALA A 109 -0.39 22.03 -28.82
C ALA A 109 -0.16 20.89 -27.82
N PHE A 110 -1.14 20.60 -26.97
CA PHE A 110 -1.11 19.49 -26.03
C PHE A 110 -0.99 18.16 -26.77
N LYS A 111 -1.85 17.93 -27.77
CA LYS A 111 -1.81 16.71 -28.59
C LYS A 111 -0.46 16.55 -29.31
N GLN A 112 0.06 17.64 -29.89
CA GLN A 112 1.37 17.64 -30.55
C GLN A 112 2.50 17.28 -29.58
N GLU A 113 2.57 17.91 -28.41
CA GLU A 113 3.65 17.64 -27.44
C GLU A 113 3.53 16.25 -26.81
N VAL A 114 2.32 15.75 -26.56
CA VAL A 114 2.12 14.37 -26.06
C VAL A 114 2.52 13.34 -27.12
N ALA A 115 2.15 13.54 -28.39
CA ALA A 115 2.57 12.67 -29.48
C ALA A 115 4.11 12.66 -29.62
N TRP A 116 4.74 13.82 -29.46
CA TRP A 116 6.19 13.93 -29.46
C TRP A 116 6.84 13.20 -28.29
N ALA A 117 6.28 13.33 -27.08
CA ALA A 117 6.74 12.60 -25.91
C ALA A 117 6.67 11.07 -26.10
N ALA A 118 5.59 10.58 -26.72
CA ALA A 118 5.42 9.17 -27.06
C ALA A 118 6.43 8.71 -28.12
N HIS A 119 6.70 9.53 -29.14
CA HIS A 119 7.73 9.23 -30.13
C HIS A 119 9.13 9.11 -29.50
N LEU A 120 9.47 10.02 -28.59
CA LEU A 120 10.73 9.98 -27.82
C LEU A 120 10.78 8.84 -26.78
N ASN A 121 9.66 8.17 -26.52
CA ASN A 121 9.49 7.15 -25.49
C ASN A 121 9.95 7.61 -24.09
N VAL A 122 9.61 8.86 -23.72
CA VAL A 122 9.94 9.35 -22.37
C VAL A 122 9.09 8.62 -21.32
N PRO A 123 9.64 8.31 -20.13
CA PRO A 123 8.94 7.56 -19.09
C PRO A 123 7.77 8.33 -18.47
N ALA A 124 7.81 9.65 -18.50
CA ALA A 124 6.79 10.50 -17.92
C ALA A 124 6.71 11.88 -18.59
N VAL A 125 5.53 12.49 -18.50
CA VAL A 125 5.27 13.87 -18.92
C VAL A 125 4.65 14.65 -17.77
N MET A 126 5.27 15.76 -17.40
CA MET A 126 4.76 16.75 -16.46
C MET A 126 3.79 17.69 -17.17
N LEU A 127 2.56 17.71 -16.68
CA LEU A 127 1.46 18.52 -17.16
C LEU A 127 1.40 19.88 -16.43
N PRO A 128 0.85 20.94 -17.05
CA PRO A 128 0.66 22.22 -16.38
C PRO A 128 -0.32 22.09 -15.19
N PRO A 129 -0.32 23.05 -14.26
CA PRO A 129 -1.24 23.03 -13.12
C PRO A 129 -2.71 22.91 -13.54
N VAL A 130 -3.47 22.12 -12.78
CA VAL A 130 -4.90 21.92 -12.99
C VAL A 130 -5.69 23.11 -12.44
N GLY A 131 -6.61 23.65 -13.26
CA GLY A 131 -7.55 24.69 -12.83
C GLY A 131 -8.75 24.13 -12.05
N SER A 132 -9.67 25.00 -11.65
CA SER A 132 -10.90 24.62 -10.93
C SER A 132 -11.88 23.80 -11.80
N ASP A 133 -12.01 24.14 -13.09
CA ASP A 133 -12.96 23.46 -13.98
C ASP A 133 -12.48 22.13 -14.54
N ALA A 134 -11.25 22.06 -15.02
CA ALA A 134 -10.56 20.84 -15.43
C ALA A 134 -11.34 19.88 -16.37
N VAL A 135 -12.45 20.28 -16.99
CA VAL A 135 -13.30 19.40 -17.80
C VAL A 135 -12.63 19.10 -19.13
N ASN A 136 -12.20 20.14 -19.86
CA ASN A 136 -11.51 19.95 -21.13
C ASN A 136 -10.09 19.43 -20.89
N TYR A 137 -9.45 19.85 -19.80
CA TYR A 137 -8.20 19.25 -19.34
C TYR A 137 -8.34 17.73 -19.16
N ALA A 138 -9.37 17.26 -18.45
CA ALA A 138 -9.63 15.84 -18.26
C ALA A 138 -9.91 15.13 -19.59
N HIS A 139 -10.65 15.76 -20.51
CA HIS A 139 -10.89 15.21 -21.84
C HIS A 139 -9.58 14.97 -22.61
N CYS A 140 -8.70 15.98 -22.69
CA CYS A 140 -7.41 15.85 -23.36
C CYS A 140 -6.50 14.82 -22.69
N VAL A 141 -6.45 14.80 -21.35
CA VAL A 141 -5.65 13.82 -20.58
C VAL A 141 -6.18 12.41 -20.79
N ASN A 142 -7.50 12.19 -20.82
CA ASN A 142 -8.08 10.89 -21.12
C ASN A 142 -7.68 10.39 -22.51
N GLN A 143 -7.70 11.26 -23.52
CA GLN A 143 -7.20 10.91 -24.86
C GLN A 143 -5.71 10.54 -24.83
N ALA A 144 -4.89 11.30 -24.11
CA ALA A 144 -3.45 11.03 -23.96
C ALA A 144 -3.17 9.71 -23.24
N LEU A 145 -3.92 9.40 -22.19
CA LEU A 145 -3.82 8.14 -21.44
C LEU A 145 -4.12 6.92 -22.31
N LEU A 146 -5.07 7.05 -23.25
CA LEU A 146 -5.42 6.01 -24.19
C LEU A 146 -4.40 5.88 -25.33
N SER A 147 -3.89 7.01 -25.87
CA SER A 147 -2.96 7.00 -26.99
C SER A 147 -1.52 6.66 -26.58
N ALA A 148 -1.13 6.94 -25.34
CA ALA A 148 0.22 6.71 -24.82
C ALA A 148 0.20 5.98 -23.46
N PRO A 149 -0.25 4.71 -23.41
CA PRO A 149 -0.42 3.96 -22.16
C PRO A 149 0.90 3.57 -21.48
N HIS A 150 2.05 3.77 -22.13
CA HIS A 150 3.37 3.53 -21.55
C HIS A 150 3.90 4.75 -20.77
N ILE A 151 3.33 5.95 -20.97
CA ILE A 151 3.77 7.19 -20.33
C ILE A 151 3.03 7.40 -19.01
N GLN A 152 3.76 7.86 -17.98
CA GLN A 152 3.16 8.40 -16.77
C GLN A 152 2.86 9.91 -16.91
N PHE A 153 1.65 10.33 -16.61
CA PHE A 153 1.24 11.73 -16.64
C PHE A 153 1.26 12.32 -15.23
N TRP A 154 2.11 13.31 -15.02
CA TRP A 154 2.33 13.95 -13.72
C TRP A 154 1.67 15.32 -13.71
N VAL A 155 0.53 15.44 -13.04
CA VAL A 155 -0.16 16.73 -12.89
C VAL A 155 0.56 17.53 -11.82
N ARG A 156 1.12 18.68 -12.20
CA ARG A 156 1.72 19.60 -11.24
C ARG A 156 0.63 20.19 -10.36
N VAL A 157 0.74 20.08 -9.05
CA VAL A 157 -0.21 20.66 -8.11
C VAL A 157 0.55 21.42 -7.02
N PRO A 158 0.45 22.75 -6.95
CA PRO A 158 1.02 23.50 -5.84
C PRO A 158 0.20 23.22 -4.57
N ILE A 159 0.89 22.95 -3.46
CA ILE A 159 0.21 22.63 -2.20
C ILE A 159 -0.56 23.84 -1.64
N THR A 160 0.01 25.03 -1.81
CA THR A 160 -0.61 26.33 -1.55
C THR A 160 -0.89 27.01 -2.88
N HIS A 161 -2.10 27.55 -3.06
CA HIS A 161 -2.33 28.41 -4.22
C HIS A 161 -1.53 29.70 -4.05
N PRO A 162 -0.84 30.19 -5.09
CA PRO A 162 -0.29 31.53 -5.04
C PRO A 162 -1.44 32.51 -4.75
N PRO A 163 -1.24 33.52 -3.89
CA PRO A 163 -2.28 34.49 -3.58
C PRO A 163 -2.76 35.08 -4.91
N GLN A 164 -4.02 34.84 -5.25
CA GLN A 164 -4.64 35.49 -6.38
C GLN A 164 -4.56 37.00 -6.10
N SER A 165 -4.09 37.76 -7.07
CA SER A 165 -4.04 39.22 -6.99
C SER A 165 -5.35 39.75 -6.42
N THR A 166 -5.23 40.56 -5.36
CA THR A 166 -6.24 41.16 -4.50
C THR A 166 -7.32 41.98 -5.24
N ALA A 167 -8.12 41.36 -6.11
CA ALA A 167 -9.24 41.99 -6.79
C ALA A 167 -10.60 41.31 -6.52
N GLU A 168 -10.62 40.10 -5.96
CA GLU A 168 -11.87 39.37 -5.66
C GLU A 168 -12.07 39.06 -4.17
N ALA A 169 -11.18 39.52 -3.28
CA ALA A 169 -11.32 39.38 -1.82
C ALA A 169 -12.24 40.44 -1.19
N ALA A 170 -13.21 40.96 -1.94
CA ALA A 170 -14.24 41.90 -1.48
C ALA A 170 -15.62 41.34 -1.83
N GLY A 171 -15.98 40.25 -1.16
CA GLY A 171 -17.27 39.58 -1.29
C GLY A 171 -17.28 38.37 -0.39
N GLY A 172 -17.65 38.56 0.87
CA GLY A 172 -17.73 37.49 1.84
C GLY A 172 -18.82 36.49 1.49
N ASP A 173 -18.53 35.22 1.74
CA ASP A 173 -19.46 34.26 2.33
C ASP A 173 -18.63 33.31 3.20
N GLU A 174 -18.77 33.45 4.52
CA GLU A 174 -18.28 32.50 5.53
C GLU A 174 -19.18 31.26 5.55
N ASP A 175 -19.29 30.56 4.42
CA ASP A 175 -19.98 29.27 4.35
C ASP A 175 -18.97 28.16 4.05
N GLY A 176 -18.75 27.31 5.06
CA GLY A 176 -17.83 26.19 4.96
C GLY A 176 -18.24 25.23 3.83
N SER A 177 -17.29 24.91 2.93
CA SER A 177 -17.32 23.83 1.92
C SER A 177 -17.45 24.16 0.42
N SER A 178 -17.09 25.36 -0.05
CA SER A 178 -16.92 25.59 -1.51
C SER A 178 -15.58 25.03 -2.04
N GLY A 179 -15.63 24.02 -2.90
CA GLY A 179 -14.50 23.23 -3.44
C GLY A 179 -13.46 23.96 -4.31
N THR A 180 -12.74 24.94 -3.77
CA THR A 180 -11.75 25.77 -4.49
C THR A 180 -10.28 25.45 -4.17
N GLY A 181 -10.01 24.46 -3.31
CA GLY A 181 -8.65 24.06 -2.92
C GLY A 181 -7.88 23.24 -3.97
N ALA A 182 -6.55 23.26 -3.92
CA ALA A 182 -5.68 22.53 -4.85
C ALA A 182 -5.98 21.01 -4.90
N TRP A 183 -6.31 20.43 -3.74
CA TRP A 183 -6.76 19.04 -3.66
C TRP A 183 -8.11 18.82 -4.36
N ALA A 184 -9.05 19.77 -4.27
CA ALA A 184 -10.36 19.65 -4.92
C ALA A 184 -10.23 19.65 -6.45
N SER A 185 -9.37 20.51 -7.02
CA SER A 185 -9.06 20.52 -8.45
C SER A 185 -8.44 19.20 -8.92
N TRP A 186 -7.47 18.68 -8.16
CA TRP A 186 -6.91 17.34 -8.40
C TRP A 186 -7.97 16.24 -8.30
N ASN A 187 -8.82 16.30 -7.28
CA ASN A 187 -9.87 15.33 -7.04
C ASN A 187 -10.92 15.32 -8.17
N ARG A 188 -11.29 16.49 -8.70
CA ARG A 188 -12.17 16.60 -9.86
C ARG A 188 -11.53 15.95 -11.08
N LEU A 189 -10.30 16.32 -11.40
CA LEU A 189 -9.56 15.77 -12.54
C LEU A 189 -9.42 14.25 -12.48
N ARG A 190 -8.94 13.71 -11.34
CA ARG A 190 -8.74 12.24 -11.22
C ARG A 190 -10.06 11.47 -11.30
N CYS A 191 -11.18 12.05 -10.85
CA CYS A 191 -12.50 11.46 -10.97
C CYS A 191 -13.00 11.46 -12.43
N LEU A 192 -12.83 12.58 -13.15
CA LEU A 192 -13.15 12.68 -14.59
C LEU A 192 -12.26 11.77 -15.46
N CYS A 193 -11.03 11.49 -15.00
CA CYS A 193 -10.14 10.50 -15.59
C CYS A 193 -10.32 9.09 -15.02
N GLU A 194 -11.40 8.85 -14.28
CA GLU A 194 -11.80 7.56 -13.72
C GLU A 194 -10.70 6.81 -12.93
N HIS A 195 -9.82 7.56 -12.26
CA HIS A 195 -8.68 7.05 -11.51
C HIS A 195 -7.68 6.25 -12.37
N ALA A 196 -7.42 6.72 -13.60
CA ALA A 196 -6.44 6.10 -14.48
C ALA A 196 -5.08 5.85 -13.78
N PRO A 197 -4.50 4.64 -13.87
CA PRO A 197 -3.31 4.27 -13.10
C PRO A 197 -2.06 5.05 -13.52
N ASN A 198 -2.01 5.52 -14.77
CA ASN A 198 -0.89 6.29 -15.29
C ASN A 198 -0.99 7.79 -15.01
N LEU A 199 -2.07 8.24 -14.37
CA LEU A 199 -2.25 9.62 -13.93
C LEU A 199 -1.84 9.73 -12.45
N GLY A 200 -1.04 10.73 -12.12
CA GLY A 200 -0.67 10.96 -10.73
C GLY A 200 -0.20 12.38 -10.45
N VAL A 201 0.05 12.65 -9.18
CA VAL A 201 0.34 13.99 -8.67
C VAL A 201 1.85 14.24 -8.64
N SER A 202 2.24 15.41 -9.14
CA SER A 202 3.53 16.04 -8.87
C SER A 202 3.29 17.20 -7.90
N LEU A 203 3.37 16.90 -6.59
CA LEU A 203 3.00 17.83 -5.53
C LEU A 203 4.14 18.82 -5.30
N GLU A 204 3.88 20.10 -5.40
CA GLU A 204 4.88 21.15 -5.21
C GLU A 204 4.75 21.77 -3.82
N LEU A 205 5.82 21.63 -3.04
CA LEU A 205 5.98 22.24 -1.72
C LEU A 205 6.62 23.62 -1.91
N GLY A 206 5.81 24.66 -1.94
CA GLY A 206 6.25 26.06 -2.13
C GLY A 206 7.09 26.59 -0.96
N ALA A 207 7.29 27.90 -0.90
CA ALA A 207 8.00 28.52 0.23
C ALA A 207 7.28 28.33 1.56
N ASP A 208 5.95 28.36 1.50
CA ASP A 208 5.06 28.17 2.63
C ASP A 208 4.22 26.91 2.45
N LEU A 209 4.01 26.20 3.56
CA LEU A 209 3.11 25.06 3.65
C LEU A 209 1.75 25.52 4.19
N PRO A 210 0.65 24.81 3.89
CA PRO A 210 -0.64 25.10 4.50
C PRO A 210 -0.55 25.01 6.03
N ASP A 211 -1.23 25.92 6.74
CA ASP A 211 -1.27 25.94 8.20
C ASP A 211 -1.98 24.72 8.77
N ASP A 212 -3.10 24.34 8.14
CA ASP A 212 -3.86 23.14 8.50
C ASP A 212 -3.11 21.87 8.08
N GLU A 213 -2.69 21.09 9.08
CA GLU A 213 -2.01 19.82 8.85
C GLU A 213 -2.93 18.85 8.08
N ALA A 214 -4.25 18.89 8.28
CA ALA A 214 -5.18 18.01 7.60
C ALA A 214 -5.17 18.20 6.08
N GLU A 215 -4.83 19.38 5.56
CA GLU A 215 -4.63 19.59 4.13
C GLU A 215 -3.39 18.86 3.60
N LEU A 216 -2.31 18.83 4.39
CA LEU A 216 -1.10 18.08 4.07
C LEU A 216 -1.35 16.57 4.13
N GLU A 217 -2.11 16.09 5.13
CA GLU A 217 -2.41 14.67 5.31
C GLU A 217 -3.24 14.08 4.16
N ARG A 218 -4.12 14.87 3.53
CA ARG A 218 -4.93 14.42 2.38
C ARG A 218 -4.07 13.85 1.26
N TRP A 219 -2.89 14.42 1.03
CA TRP A 219 -1.99 13.98 -0.04
C TRP A 219 -1.35 12.61 0.22
N LEU A 220 -1.32 12.14 1.48
CA LEU A 220 -0.82 10.81 1.82
C LEU A 220 -1.68 9.69 1.21
N GLY A 221 -2.96 9.95 0.91
CA GLY A 221 -3.85 9.00 0.24
C GLY A 221 -3.77 9.00 -1.30
N GLU A 222 -3.09 9.99 -1.90
CA GLU A 222 -3.12 10.28 -3.34
C GLU A 222 -1.98 9.58 -4.12
N PRO A 223 -2.14 9.32 -5.44
CA PRO A 223 -1.09 8.71 -6.27
C PRO A 223 0.06 9.68 -6.56
N LEU A 224 0.90 9.93 -5.54
CA LEU A 224 2.09 10.77 -5.63
C LEU A 224 3.15 10.11 -6.53
N ARG A 225 3.50 10.80 -7.61
CA ARG A 225 4.57 10.40 -8.54
C ARG A 225 5.86 11.15 -8.26
N ALA A 226 5.73 12.45 -7.95
CA ALA A 226 6.85 13.29 -7.61
C ALA A 226 6.48 14.31 -6.52
N VAL A 227 7.48 14.74 -5.75
CA VAL A 227 7.43 15.89 -4.86
C VAL A 227 8.42 16.92 -5.36
N VAL A 228 7.94 18.12 -5.68
CA VAL A 228 8.73 19.23 -6.18
C VAL A 228 9.06 20.16 -5.02
N THR A 229 10.33 20.46 -4.85
CA THR A 229 10.83 21.46 -3.90
C THR A 229 11.49 22.57 -4.71
N PRO A 230 10.79 23.69 -4.97
CA PRO A 230 11.36 24.83 -5.64
C PRO A 230 12.53 25.42 -4.85
N ALA A 231 13.54 25.98 -5.54
CA ALA A 231 14.69 26.62 -4.90
C ALA A 231 14.27 27.73 -3.91
N VAL A 232 13.15 28.39 -4.18
CA VAL A 232 12.57 29.41 -3.28
C VAL A 232 12.07 28.86 -1.94
N ALA A 233 11.89 27.55 -1.80
CA ALA A 233 11.48 26.91 -0.54
C ALA A 233 12.65 26.64 0.41
N TYR A 234 13.88 26.86 -0.03
CA TYR A 234 15.08 26.58 0.76
C TYR A 234 15.57 27.84 1.49
N LEU A 235 15.98 27.63 2.73
CA LEU A 235 16.66 28.59 3.58
C LEU A 235 18.17 28.35 3.55
N THR A 236 18.96 29.42 3.64
CA THR A 236 20.42 29.30 3.73
C THR A 236 20.84 29.08 5.18
N ASN A 237 21.59 28.01 5.45
CA ASN A 237 22.13 27.78 6.78
C ASN A 237 23.37 28.66 7.08
N LYS A 238 23.87 28.63 8.32
CA LYS A 238 25.07 29.40 8.73
C LYS A 238 26.34 29.11 7.91
N ARG A 239 26.39 27.97 7.21
CA ARG A 239 27.50 27.54 6.36
C ARG A 239 27.27 27.83 4.87
N GLY A 240 26.17 28.51 4.50
CA GLY A 240 25.87 28.86 3.12
C GLY A 240 25.16 27.78 2.30
N TYR A 241 24.77 26.64 2.89
CA TYR A 241 24.09 25.55 2.19
C TYR A 241 22.56 25.66 2.25
N PRO A 242 21.84 25.22 1.20
CA PRO A 242 20.39 25.22 1.16
C PRO A 242 19.83 24.15 2.11
N THR A 243 18.82 24.53 2.89
CA THR A 243 18.15 23.66 3.87
C THR A 243 16.66 23.95 3.92
N LEU A 244 15.84 22.92 4.10
CA LEU A 244 14.41 23.08 4.30
C LEU A 244 14.12 23.39 5.78
N SER A 245 13.04 24.12 6.06
CA SER A 245 12.60 24.32 7.46
C SER A 245 12.18 23.00 8.12
N ARG A 246 12.12 22.96 9.46
CA ARG A 246 11.73 21.73 10.19
C ARG A 246 10.35 21.22 9.78
N ARG A 247 9.40 22.12 9.50
CA ARG A 247 8.05 21.77 9.02
C ARG A 247 8.10 21.08 7.65
N HIS A 248 8.91 21.60 6.72
CA HIS A 248 9.13 20.98 5.41
C HIS A 248 9.83 19.63 5.51
N GLN A 249 10.82 19.49 6.40
CA GLN A 249 11.49 18.21 6.63
C GLN A 249 10.52 17.16 7.16
N ALA A 250 9.65 17.51 8.11
CA ALA A 250 8.62 16.63 8.65
C ALA A 250 7.59 16.22 7.58
N ALA A 251 7.08 17.20 6.82
CA ALA A 251 6.16 16.96 5.69
C ALA A 251 6.78 16.00 4.66
N LEU A 252 8.01 16.30 4.22
CA LEU A 252 8.73 15.47 3.27
C LEU A 252 8.97 14.06 3.82
N ALA A 253 9.37 13.91 5.09
CA ALA A 253 9.57 12.61 5.72
C ALA A 253 8.33 11.71 5.67
N ARG A 254 7.14 12.28 5.89
CA ARG A 254 5.85 11.58 5.75
C ARG A 254 5.60 11.17 4.30
N LEU A 255 5.74 12.09 3.35
CA LEU A 255 5.53 11.82 1.92
C LEU A 255 6.50 10.76 1.38
N LEU A 256 7.75 10.75 1.86
CA LEU A 256 8.78 9.80 1.46
C LEU A 256 8.38 8.34 1.77
N GLN A 257 7.47 8.08 2.71
CA GLN A 257 6.95 6.72 3.00
C GLN A 257 6.35 6.07 1.76
N HIS A 258 5.80 6.86 0.85
CA HIS A 258 5.24 6.41 -0.43
C HIS A 258 6.28 6.30 -1.56
N LYS A 259 7.57 6.56 -1.26
CA LYS A 259 8.71 6.53 -2.19
C LYS A 259 8.46 7.30 -3.51
N PRO A 260 7.95 8.56 -3.46
CA PRO A 260 7.83 9.38 -4.65
C PRO A 260 9.22 9.76 -5.18
N ARG A 261 9.30 10.17 -6.45
CA ARG A 261 10.50 10.86 -6.97
C ARG A 261 10.60 12.24 -6.33
N LEU A 262 11.82 12.73 -6.14
CA LEU A 262 12.03 14.13 -5.72
C LEU A 262 12.47 14.96 -6.91
N LEU A 263 12.07 16.23 -6.92
CA LEU A 263 12.43 17.17 -7.97
C LEU A 263 12.82 18.51 -7.37
N VAL A 264 14.06 18.94 -7.58
CA VAL A 264 14.46 20.33 -7.31
C VAL A 264 14.11 21.17 -8.53
N SER A 265 13.39 22.27 -8.34
CA SER A 265 13.05 23.16 -9.47
C SER A 265 13.46 24.61 -9.23
N GLY A 266 13.93 25.30 -10.25
CA GLY A 266 14.19 26.74 -10.17
C GLY A 266 15.52 27.15 -10.77
N ARG A 267 15.95 28.36 -10.43
CA ARG A 267 17.21 28.93 -10.90
C ARG A 267 18.37 28.42 -10.04
N ALA A 268 19.55 28.31 -10.65
CA ALA A 268 20.77 27.86 -10.00
C ALA A 268 21.54 29.02 -9.33
N ASP A 269 20.98 30.22 -9.30
CA ASP A 269 21.76 31.47 -9.18
C ASP A 269 22.18 31.78 -7.73
N ALA A 270 21.57 31.15 -6.72
CA ALA A 270 21.76 31.51 -5.32
C ALA A 270 22.98 30.83 -4.65
N HIS A 271 23.54 29.78 -5.25
CA HIS A 271 24.63 29.00 -4.66
C HIS A 271 25.73 28.72 -5.69
N SER A 272 26.99 28.69 -5.24
CA SER A 272 28.17 28.45 -6.10
C SER A 272 28.13 27.11 -6.84
N GLU A 273 27.47 26.09 -6.26
CA GLU A 273 27.29 24.76 -6.85
C GLU A 273 25.95 24.62 -7.63
N GLY A 274 25.21 25.73 -7.79
CA GLY A 274 23.92 25.73 -8.46
C GLY A 274 22.86 24.87 -7.76
N LEU A 275 22.12 24.09 -8.54
CA LEU A 275 21.14 23.14 -7.99
C LEU A 275 21.79 21.90 -7.35
N GLY A 276 23.10 21.68 -7.55
CA GLY A 276 23.82 20.53 -6.99
C GLY A 276 23.74 20.45 -5.46
N ALA A 277 23.92 21.59 -4.78
CA ALA A 277 23.81 21.67 -3.32
C ALA A 277 22.40 21.27 -2.81
N HIS A 278 21.34 21.57 -3.57
CA HIS A 278 19.98 21.19 -3.24
C HIS A 278 19.76 19.69 -3.42
N VAL A 279 20.28 19.11 -4.50
CA VAL A 279 20.24 17.66 -4.76
C VAL A 279 20.98 16.93 -3.63
N GLN A 280 22.17 17.40 -3.24
CA GLN A 280 22.94 16.84 -2.14
C GLN A 280 22.16 16.90 -0.81
N TYR A 281 21.51 18.02 -0.52
CA TYR A 281 20.68 18.15 0.69
C TYR A 281 19.47 17.21 0.68
N LEU A 282 18.79 17.03 -0.46
CA LEU A 282 17.71 16.04 -0.56
C LEU A 282 18.25 14.60 -0.41
N ARG A 283 19.42 14.28 -0.95
CA ARG A 283 20.09 12.99 -0.73
C ARG A 283 20.38 12.77 0.76
N TYR A 284 20.84 13.81 1.46
CA TYR A 284 21.02 13.78 2.90
C TYR A 284 19.70 13.49 3.63
N LEU A 285 18.61 14.19 3.32
CA LEU A 285 17.30 13.91 3.94
C LEU A 285 16.81 12.48 3.66
N VAL A 286 17.04 11.97 2.45
CA VAL A 286 16.72 10.58 2.11
C VAL A 286 17.59 9.58 2.88
N SER A 287 18.87 9.91 3.15
CA SER A 287 19.77 9.05 3.93
C SER A 287 19.49 9.07 5.43
N GLN A 288 18.85 10.12 5.94
CA GLN A 288 18.39 10.18 7.34
C GLN A 288 17.17 9.30 7.63
N ARG A 289 16.59 8.65 6.61
CA ARG A 289 15.45 7.75 6.81
C ARG A 289 15.89 6.51 7.57
N LEU A 290 15.08 6.10 8.55
CA LEU A 290 15.28 4.84 9.24
C LEU A 290 15.26 3.70 8.22
N ALA A 291 16.26 2.82 8.32
CA ALA A 291 16.30 1.63 7.50
C ALA A 291 15.06 0.78 7.81
N PRO A 292 14.37 0.23 6.79
CA PRO A 292 13.20 -0.59 7.03
C PRO A 292 13.62 -1.83 7.84
N SER A 293 12.81 -2.14 8.85
CA SER A 293 12.90 -3.36 9.66
C SER A 293 12.75 -4.62 8.77
N GLN A 294 13.11 -5.79 9.30
CA GLN A 294 12.92 -7.05 8.57
C GLN A 294 11.45 -7.28 8.20
N GLN A 295 10.53 -6.92 9.11
CA GLN A 295 9.10 -7.01 8.88
C GLN A 295 8.64 -6.07 7.76
N GLU A 296 9.03 -4.79 7.78
CA GLU A 296 8.67 -3.85 6.70
C GLU A 296 9.25 -4.26 5.34
N ARG A 297 10.44 -4.87 5.31
CA ARG A 297 11.00 -5.42 4.06
C ARG A 297 10.18 -6.59 3.54
N TYR A 298 9.73 -7.47 4.44
CA TYR A 298 8.86 -8.59 4.12
C TYR A 298 7.47 -8.13 3.64
N GLU A 299 6.91 -7.09 4.26
CA GLU A 299 5.58 -6.55 3.95
C GLU A 299 5.57 -5.60 2.74
N ALA A 300 6.71 -4.97 2.41
CA ALA A 300 6.80 -3.97 1.35
C ALA A 300 6.21 -4.40 -0.02
N PRO A 301 6.39 -5.65 -0.49
CA PRO A 301 5.75 -6.11 -1.73
C PRO A 301 4.21 -6.14 -1.66
N TYR A 302 3.64 -6.22 -0.47
CA TYR A 302 2.20 -6.31 -0.21
C TYR A 302 1.54 -4.93 0.00
N TYR A 303 2.33 -3.86 0.12
CA TYR A 303 1.80 -2.51 0.25
C TYR A 303 0.92 -2.13 -0.95
N ASP A 304 -0.32 -1.72 -0.66
CA ASP A 304 -1.37 -1.45 -1.62
C ASP A 304 -1.68 -2.60 -2.61
N PHE A 305 -1.22 -3.84 -2.34
CA PHE A 305 -1.49 -5.00 -3.17
C PHE A 305 -2.79 -5.67 -2.73
N LEU A 306 -3.79 -5.69 -3.62
CA LEU A 306 -5.09 -6.26 -3.31
C LEU A 306 -5.03 -7.79 -3.38
N GLN A 307 -5.37 -8.44 -2.27
CA GLN A 307 -5.44 -9.90 -2.14
C GLN A 307 -6.87 -10.33 -1.86
N ALA A 308 -7.30 -11.44 -2.45
CA ALA A 308 -8.54 -12.08 -2.05
C ALA A 308 -8.36 -12.63 -0.62
N PRO A 309 -9.30 -12.39 0.31
CA PRO A 309 -9.26 -13.03 1.61
C PRO A 309 -9.26 -14.55 1.47
N LEU A 310 -8.39 -15.23 2.21
CA LEU A 310 -8.34 -16.69 2.23
C LEU A 310 -9.67 -17.27 2.72
N GLN A 311 -10.07 -18.42 2.15
CA GLN A 311 -11.25 -19.18 2.58
C GLN A 311 -10.84 -20.61 2.99
N PRO A 312 -10.14 -20.82 4.13
CA PRO A 312 -9.59 -22.13 4.50
C PRO A 312 -10.65 -23.22 4.66
N LEU A 313 -11.90 -22.84 4.99
CA LEU A 313 -13.01 -23.79 5.06
C LEU A 313 -13.40 -24.32 3.68
N GLN A 314 -13.42 -23.45 2.67
CA GLN A 314 -13.83 -23.79 1.31
C GLN A 314 -12.68 -24.41 0.52
N ASP A 315 -11.48 -23.84 0.65
CA ASP A 315 -10.31 -24.18 -0.17
C ASP A 315 -9.24 -24.87 0.67
N ASN A 316 -8.57 -25.85 0.10
CA ASN A 316 -7.40 -26.48 0.72
C ASN A 316 -6.17 -25.60 0.49
N LEU A 317 -5.62 -25.06 1.58
CA LEU A 317 -4.47 -24.16 1.50
C LEU A 317 -3.21 -24.89 1.04
N GLU A 318 -2.38 -24.16 0.29
CA GLU A 318 -1.07 -24.62 -0.17
C GLU A 318 -0.04 -24.63 0.98
N SER A 319 0.99 -25.46 0.85
CA SER A 319 2.05 -25.61 1.86
C SER A 319 2.73 -24.27 2.22
N GLN A 320 3.00 -23.42 1.22
CA GLN A 320 3.62 -22.10 1.43
C GLN A 320 2.74 -21.15 2.25
N THR A 321 1.41 -21.29 2.16
CA THR A 321 0.45 -20.49 2.95
C THR A 321 0.58 -20.85 4.43
N TYR A 322 0.67 -22.15 4.75
CA TYR A 322 0.93 -22.60 6.13
C TYR A 322 2.29 -22.11 6.64
N GLU A 323 3.34 -22.18 5.82
CA GLU A 323 4.67 -21.70 6.19
C GLU A 323 4.68 -20.22 6.55
N THR A 324 3.94 -19.40 5.80
CA THR A 324 3.78 -17.97 6.10
C THR A 324 3.09 -17.78 7.46
N PHE A 325 2.08 -18.59 7.78
CA PHE A 325 1.47 -18.55 9.09
C PHE A 325 2.40 -18.99 10.21
N GLU A 326 3.31 -19.91 9.95
CA GLU A 326 4.26 -20.45 10.93
C GLU A 326 5.37 -19.46 11.32
N LYS A 327 5.62 -18.45 10.48
CA LYS A 327 6.61 -17.38 10.72
C LYS A 327 6.20 -16.34 11.78
N ASP A 328 5.01 -16.47 12.36
CA ASP A 328 4.52 -15.60 13.45
C ASP A 328 4.79 -16.27 14.82
N PRO A 329 5.94 -15.98 15.47
CA PRO A 329 6.30 -16.62 16.74
C PRO A 329 5.40 -16.16 17.89
N VAL A 330 5.02 -14.89 17.90
CA VAL A 330 4.21 -14.28 18.97
C VAL A 330 2.88 -15.02 19.08
N LYS A 331 2.25 -15.32 17.94
CA LYS A 331 1.03 -16.12 17.92
C LYS A 331 1.19 -17.44 18.65
N TYR A 332 2.14 -18.30 18.25
CA TYR A 332 2.25 -19.63 18.84
C TYR A 332 2.72 -19.61 20.30
N GLU A 333 3.55 -18.65 20.69
CA GLU A 333 3.94 -18.42 22.09
C GLU A 333 2.72 -18.09 22.97
N ARG A 334 1.80 -17.24 22.47
CA ARG A 334 0.58 -16.90 23.21
C ARG A 334 -0.36 -18.09 23.37
N TYR A 335 -0.51 -18.92 22.32
CA TYR A 335 -1.29 -20.16 22.42
C TYR A 335 -0.64 -21.15 23.39
N GLU A 336 0.67 -21.35 23.30
CA GLU A 336 1.43 -22.21 24.21
C GLU A 336 1.25 -21.77 25.67
N ARG A 337 1.37 -20.47 25.94
CA ARG A 337 1.17 -19.91 27.29
C ARG A 337 -0.26 -20.11 27.78
N ALA A 338 -1.26 -19.93 26.92
CA ALA A 338 -2.66 -20.14 27.28
C ALA A 338 -2.93 -21.61 27.66
N VAL A 339 -2.43 -22.56 26.86
CA VAL A 339 -2.53 -23.99 27.15
C VAL A 339 -1.79 -24.33 28.45
N TYR A 340 -0.58 -23.80 28.66
CA TYR A 340 0.20 -24.01 29.88
C TYR A 340 -0.58 -23.58 31.13
N LEU A 341 -1.12 -22.36 31.11
CA LEU A 341 -1.87 -21.81 32.26
C LEU A 341 -3.12 -22.66 32.55
N TYR A 342 -3.83 -23.08 31.52
CA TYR A 342 -4.98 -23.97 31.67
C TYR A 342 -4.60 -25.31 32.30
N LEU A 343 -3.55 -25.97 31.79
CA LEU A 343 -3.07 -27.24 32.33
C LEU A 343 -2.66 -27.09 33.79
N CYS A 344 -1.98 -25.99 34.14
CA CYS A 344 -1.60 -25.69 35.51
C CYS A 344 -2.79 -25.49 36.45
N GLN A 345 -3.87 -24.89 35.96
CA GLN A 345 -5.06 -24.58 36.75
C GLN A 345 -5.99 -25.78 36.94
N ARG A 346 -6.13 -26.63 35.92
CA ARG A 346 -7.16 -27.69 35.88
C ARG A 346 -6.63 -29.08 36.14
N HIS A 347 -5.34 -29.31 35.95
CA HIS A 347 -4.74 -30.64 36.05
C HIS A 347 -3.60 -30.67 37.07
N GLN A 348 -3.54 -31.75 37.84
CA GLN A 348 -2.45 -32.01 38.78
C GLN A 348 -1.27 -32.68 38.05
N PRO A 349 -0.01 -32.39 38.45
CA PRO A 349 1.15 -33.15 38.00
C PRO A 349 0.99 -34.65 38.30
N GLY A 350 1.26 -35.51 37.32
CA GLY A 350 1.13 -36.97 37.47
C GLY A 350 -0.30 -37.54 37.46
N GLY A 351 -1.32 -36.68 37.29
CA GLY A 351 -2.71 -37.12 37.14
C GLY A 351 -3.04 -37.70 35.76
N GLU A 352 -4.32 -37.95 35.52
CA GLU A 352 -4.83 -38.42 34.23
C GLU A 352 -4.48 -37.44 33.09
N PRO A 353 -4.14 -37.93 31.89
CA PRO A 353 -3.82 -37.06 30.75
C PRO A 353 -5.01 -36.17 30.35
N ALA A 354 -4.77 -34.87 30.24
CA ALA A 354 -5.76 -33.92 29.75
C ALA A 354 -6.07 -34.17 28.26
N VAL A 355 -7.34 -34.14 27.88
CA VAL A 355 -7.74 -34.38 26.48
C VAL A 355 -7.80 -33.05 25.72
N VAL A 356 -6.89 -32.86 24.78
CA VAL A 356 -6.77 -31.62 23.98
C VAL A 356 -7.10 -31.89 22.52
N MET A 357 -7.99 -31.12 21.92
CA MET A 357 -8.34 -31.20 20.51
C MET A 357 -7.88 -29.92 19.80
N VAL A 358 -6.98 -30.07 18.84
CA VAL A 358 -6.55 -28.99 17.94
C VAL A 358 -7.34 -29.13 16.64
N VAL A 359 -8.26 -28.21 16.41
CA VAL A 359 -9.27 -28.26 15.36
C VAL A 359 -8.91 -27.29 14.22
N GLY A 360 -8.66 -27.82 13.03
CA GLY A 360 -7.94 -27.08 11.97
C GLY A 360 -6.44 -27.05 12.26
N ALA A 361 -5.85 -28.22 12.50
CA ALA A 361 -4.46 -28.35 12.96
C ALA A 361 -3.40 -27.87 11.94
N GLY A 362 -3.75 -27.74 10.66
CA GLY A 362 -2.84 -27.39 9.58
C GLY A 362 -1.65 -28.33 9.53
N ARG A 363 -0.42 -27.79 9.48
CA ARG A 363 0.83 -28.58 9.57
C ARG A 363 1.27 -28.86 11.02
N GLY A 364 0.42 -28.56 12.01
CA GLY A 364 0.61 -28.90 13.41
C GLY A 364 1.41 -27.96 14.32
N PRO A 365 1.62 -26.66 14.04
CA PRO A 365 2.35 -25.79 14.98
C PRO A 365 1.63 -25.59 16.32
N LEU A 366 0.29 -25.61 16.34
CA LEU A 366 -0.51 -25.55 17.57
C LEU A 366 -0.50 -26.89 18.35
N VAL A 367 -0.39 -28.01 17.64
CA VAL A 367 -0.17 -29.32 18.28
C VAL A 367 1.20 -29.31 18.96
N ALA A 368 2.25 -28.85 18.28
CA ALA A 368 3.58 -28.70 18.88
C ALA A 368 3.58 -27.75 20.09
N ALA A 369 2.89 -26.61 20.01
CA ALA A 369 2.71 -25.69 21.13
C ALA A 369 2.01 -26.36 22.33
N THR A 370 1.00 -27.19 22.07
CA THR A 370 0.30 -27.97 23.11
C THR A 370 1.25 -28.97 23.79
N LEU A 371 2.05 -29.70 23.02
CA LEU A 371 3.03 -30.65 23.56
C LEU A 371 4.13 -29.96 24.38
N ARG A 372 4.62 -28.80 23.94
CA ARG A 372 5.57 -28.00 24.73
C ARG A 372 4.96 -27.47 26.02
N ALA A 373 3.72 -26.97 25.97
CA ALA A 373 2.98 -26.54 27.17
C ALA A 373 2.77 -27.71 28.16
N SER A 374 2.47 -28.91 27.66
CA SER A 374 2.38 -30.13 28.45
C SER A 374 3.72 -30.46 29.14
N ALA A 375 4.82 -30.47 28.39
CA ALA A 375 6.15 -30.71 28.93
C ALA A 375 6.55 -29.66 29.98
N ALA A 376 6.37 -28.37 29.68
CA ALA A 376 6.71 -27.27 30.57
C ALA A 376 5.88 -27.26 31.86
N SER A 377 4.62 -27.69 31.79
CA SER A 377 3.74 -27.80 32.96
C SER A 377 3.93 -29.10 33.73
N GLY A 378 4.54 -30.15 33.14
CA GLY A 378 4.60 -31.48 33.75
C GLY A 378 3.23 -32.17 33.87
N ARG A 379 2.22 -31.72 33.11
CA ARG A 379 0.91 -32.39 33.00
C ARG A 379 0.80 -33.09 31.67
N ARG A 380 0.45 -34.38 31.68
CA ARG A 380 0.32 -35.20 30.47
C ARG A 380 -0.89 -34.75 29.65
N VAL A 381 -0.76 -34.84 28.33
CA VAL A 381 -1.87 -34.57 27.40
C VAL A 381 -2.08 -35.76 26.47
N ARG A 382 -3.32 -35.95 26.03
CA ARG A 382 -3.69 -36.76 24.87
C ARG A 382 -4.29 -35.81 23.83
N ALA A 383 -3.56 -35.59 22.73
CA ALA A 383 -3.92 -34.60 21.73
C ALA A 383 -4.63 -35.22 20.52
N PHE A 384 -5.68 -34.59 20.02
CA PHE A 384 -6.33 -34.91 18.74
C PHE A 384 -6.09 -33.78 17.76
N ALA A 385 -5.48 -34.07 16.61
CA ALA A 385 -5.25 -33.10 15.56
C ALA A 385 -6.28 -33.30 14.44
N VAL A 386 -7.37 -32.53 14.48
CA VAL A 386 -8.45 -32.59 13.50
C VAL A 386 -8.13 -31.66 12.33
N GLU A 387 -8.10 -32.19 11.11
CA GLU A 387 -7.79 -31.41 9.92
C GLU A 387 -8.54 -31.97 8.70
N LYS A 388 -9.23 -31.09 7.97
CA LYS A 388 -9.99 -31.48 6.77
C LYS A 388 -9.13 -31.55 5.52
N ASN A 389 -8.09 -30.72 5.44
CA ASN A 389 -7.24 -30.62 4.26
C ASN A 389 -6.38 -31.90 4.16
N PRO A 390 -6.63 -32.79 3.18
CA PRO A 390 -5.94 -34.07 3.09
C PRO A 390 -4.43 -33.90 2.89
N ASN A 391 -3.99 -32.80 2.28
CA ASN A 391 -2.56 -32.52 2.08
C ASN A 391 -1.87 -32.17 3.40
N ALA A 392 -2.52 -31.42 4.28
CA ALA A 392 -1.99 -31.09 5.60
C ALA A 392 -1.99 -32.32 6.54
N VAL A 393 -2.97 -33.20 6.40
CA VAL A 393 -3.02 -34.51 7.10
C VAL A 393 -1.79 -35.36 6.79
N VAL A 394 -1.30 -35.35 5.54
CA VAL A 394 -0.04 -36.05 5.19
C VAL A 394 1.12 -35.54 6.05
N THR A 395 1.24 -34.22 6.19
CA THR A 395 2.26 -33.61 7.05
C THR A 395 2.07 -34.03 8.51
N LEU A 396 0.86 -33.93 9.07
CA LEU A 396 0.58 -34.31 10.46
C LEU A 396 0.94 -35.77 10.76
N ARG A 397 0.58 -36.70 9.86
CA ARG A 397 0.93 -38.12 10.00
C ARG A 397 2.43 -38.36 9.91
N GLY A 398 3.11 -37.65 8.99
CA GLY A 398 4.57 -37.68 8.91
C GLY A 398 5.22 -37.25 10.22
N ARG A 399 4.77 -36.13 10.81
CA ARG A 399 5.27 -35.66 12.12
C ARG A 399 5.02 -36.67 13.23
N CYS A 400 3.85 -37.29 13.28
CA CYS A 400 3.56 -38.35 14.27
C CYS A 400 4.49 -39.57 14.13
N ALA A 401 4.95 -39.88 12.91
CA ALA A 401 5.84 -41.01 12.68
C ALA A 401 7.31 -40.70 12.95
N THR A 402 7.73 -39.42 12.85
CA THR A 402 9.16 -39.05 12.87
C THR A 402 9.58 -38.18 14.06
N GLU A 403 8.69 -37.40 14.66
CA GLU A 403 9.03 -36.46 15.72
C GLU A 403 8.79 -37.05 17.11
N ALA A 404 9.81 -36.99 17.97
CA ALA A 404 9.70 -37.45 19.35
C ALA A 404 8.63 -36.66 20.13
N GLY A 405 7.81 -37.37 20.92
CA GLY A 405 6.75 -36.78 21.75
C GLY A 405 5.41 -36.62 21.02
N TRP A 406 5.34 -36.89 19.72
CA TRP A 406 4.08 -36.91 18.98
C TRP A 406 3.28 -38.21 19.12
N ASP A 407 3.80 -39.22 19.84
CA ASP A 407 3.08 -40.46 20.15
C ASP A 407 1.77 -40.23 20.92
N ALA A 408 1.67 -39.09 21.61
CA ALA A 408 0.47 -38.65 22.32
C ALA A 408 -0.60 -38.02 21.39
N VAL A 409 -0.33 -37.90 20.09
CA VAL A 409 -1.18 -37.21 19.11
C VAL A 409 -1.92 -38.23 18.25
N THR A 410 -3.24 -38.09 18.15
CA THR A 410 -4.09 -38.83 17.21
C THR A 410 -4.54 -37.89 16.09
N VAL A 411 -4.13 -38.16 14.84
CA VAL A 411 -4.54 -37.37 13.67
C VAL A 411 -5.93 -37.82 13.21
N VAL A 412 -6.87 -36.88 13.14
CA VAL A 412 -8.25 -37.11 12.70
C VAL A 412 -8.46 -36.40 11.36
N PRO A 413 -8.42 -37.13 10.22
CA PRO A 413 -8.74 -36.57 8.93
C PRO A 413 -10.25 -36.34 8.82
N GLY A 414 -10.67 -35.09 8.63
CA GLY A 414 -12.09 -34.80 8.46
C GLY A 414 -12.46 -33.37 8.84
N ASP A 415 -13.67 -32.99 8.46
CA ASP A 415 -14.25 -31.74 8.91
C ASP A 415 -14.71 -31.88 10.36
N MET A 416 -14.36 -30.91 11.20
CA MET A 416 -14.75 -30.89 12.61
C MET A 416 -16.27 -30.92 12.82
N ARG A 417 -17.04 -30.45 11.82
CA ARG A 417 -18.50 -30.39 11.88
C ARG A 417 -19.16 -31.76 11.71
N GLU A 418 -18.42 -32.72 11.18
CA GLU A 418 -18.90 -34.08 10.88
C GLU A 418 -18.25 -35.12 11.82
N TRP A 419 -17.23 -34.74 12.59
CA TRP A 419 -16.51 -35.66 13.44
C TRP A 419 -17.22 -35.90 14.77
N GLU A 420 -17.60 -37.15 15.03
CA GLU A 420 -18.08 -37.60 16.34
C GLU A 420 -16.90 -37.95 17.24
N ALA A 421 -16.60 -37.07 18.19
CA ALA A 421 -15.48 -37.26 19.09
C ALA A 421 -15.73 -38.43 20.08
N PRO A 422 -14.78 -39.36 20.26
CA PRO A 422 -14.95 -40.53 21.13
C PRO A 422 -14.97 -40.20 22.63
N ARG A 423 -14.60 -38.97 22.99
CA ARG A 423 -14.72 -38.38 24.33
C ARG A 423 -14.97 -36.88 24.19
N VAL A 424 -15.65 -36.30 25.17
CA VAL A 424 -15.84 -34.85 25.27
C VAL A 424 -14.47 -34.16 25.47
N ALA A 425 -14.16 -33.15 24.67
CA ALA A 425 -12.89 -32.42 24.75
C ALA A 425 -12.81 -31.56 26.01
N GLU A 426 -11.64 -31.53 26.66
CA GLU A 426 -11.35 -30.57 27.73
C GLU A 426 -10.65 -29.32 27.20
N ILE A 427 -10.14 -29.33 25.97
CA ILE A 427 -9.65 -28.14 25.27
C ILE A 427 -9.98 -28.29 23.78
N GLU A 428 -10.58 -27.30 23.14
CA GLU A 428 -10.70 -27.19 21.68
C GLU A 428 -9.89 -25.97 21.21
N ILE A 429 -8.97 -26.12 20.26
CA ILE A 429 -8.18 -25.00 19.73
C ILE A 429 -8.52 -24.85 18.26
N SER A 430 -9.29 -23.81 17.88
CA SER A 430 -9.67 -23.61 16.48
C SER A 430 -9.16 -22.29 15.90
N ARG A 431 -8.79 -22.37 14.62
CA ARG A 431 -8.39 -21.21 13.82
C ARG A 431 -9.50 -20.69 12.90
N ASP A 432 -10.44 -21.55 12.52
CA ASP A 432 -11.56 -21.23 11.65
C ASP A 432 -12.85 -21.08 12.46
N GLN A 433 -13.63 -20.02 12.17
CA GLN A 433 -14.95 -19.80 12.80
C GLN A 433 -15.87 -21.00 12.53
N PRO A 434 -16.43 -21.65 13.56
CA PRO A 434 -17.51 -22.60 13.37
C PRO A 434 -18.83 -21.83 13.18
N ARG A 435 -19.57 -22.17 12.11
CA ARG A 435 -21.02 -21.89 12.02
C ARG A 435 -21.87 -22.86 12.86
N SER A 436 -21.25 -23.72 13.66
CA SER A 436 -21.93 -24.72 14.47
C SER A 436 -21.23 -24.84 15.82
N ALA A 437 -21.45 -23.85 16.70
CA ALA A 437 -21.18 -23.94 18.13
C ALA A 437 -22.16 -24.91 18.86
N GLU A 438 -22.92 -25.73 18.13
CA GLU A 438 -23.95 -26.62 18.70
C GLU A 438 -23.37 -27.93 19.28
N TYR A 439 -22.16 -28.34 18.89
CA TYR A 439 -21.51 -29.53 19.48
C TYR A 439 -20.62 -29.25 20.70
N ALA A 440 -20.21 -28.00 20.92
CA ALA A 440 -19.38 -27.59 22.07
C ALA A 440 -20.17 -27.43 23.38
N LEU A 441 -21.50 -27.54 23.36
CA LEU A 441 -22.39 -27.21 24.48
C LEU A 441 -22.63 -28.36 25.47
N SER A 442 -21.99 -29.53 25.30
CA SER A 442 -22.14 -30.66 26.26
C SER A 442 -20.97 -30.84 27.22
N ALA A 443 -19.91 -30.03 27.12
CA ALA A 443 -18.73 -30.12 28.00
C ALA A 443 -18.78 -29.04 29.10
N PRO A 444 -19.04 -29.38 30.38
CA PRO A 444 -19.04 -28.40 31.47
C PRO A 444 -17.64 -27.83 31.79
N SER A 445 -16.57 -28.29 31.13
CA SER A 445 -15.20 -28.14 31.62
C SER A 445 -14.15 -27.74 30.57
N GLY A 446 -14.50 -27.59 29.28
CA GLY A 446 -13.53 -27.45 28.19
C GLY A 446 -12.98 -26.03 27.95
N LEU A 447 -11.68 -25.86 27.63
CA LEU A 447 -11.07 -24.62 27.13
C LEU A 447 -11.14 -24.54 25.62
N LEU A 448 -12.01 -23.70 25.08
CA LEU A 448 -12.02 -23.39 23.65
C LEU A 448 -11.09 -22.18 23.38
N LEU A 449 -9.91 -22.39 22.79
CA LEU A 449 -9.03 -21.33 22.28
C LEU A 449 -9.39 -21.02 20.82
N LEU A 450 -10.26 -20.03 20.61
CA LEU A 450 -10.54 -19.47 19.29
C LEU A 450 -9.59 -18.31 19.00
N PHE A 451 -9.11 -18.23 17.76
CA PHE A 451 -8.60 -16.96 17.23
C PHE A 451 -9.77 -15.96 17.13
N PRO A 452 -9.60 -14.68 17.50
CA PRO A 452 -10.58 -13.67 17.16
C PRO A 452 -10.50 -13.39 15.66
N ALA A 453 -11.21 -14.17 14.85
CA ALA A 453 -11.98 -13.56 13.79
C ALA A 453 -13.23 -13.04 14.51
N SER A 454 -13.26 -11.73 14.78
CA SER A 454 -14.32 -10.99 15.51
C SER A 454 -15.59 -11.82 15.77
N PRO A 455 -15.93 -12.13 17.04
CA PRO A 455 -17.19 -12.80 17.35
C PRO A 455 -18.34 -12.00 16.73
N PRO A 456 -19.40 -12.63 16.22
CA PRO A 456 -20.65 -11.92 15.97
C PRO A 456 -21.21 -11.48 17.34
N GLY A 457 -20.75 -10.33 17.83
CA GLY A 457 -21.13 -9.78 19.13
C GLY A 457 -20.05 -8.99 19.88
N ALA A 458 -18.75 -9.27 19.67
CA ALA A 458 -17.66 -8.50 20.27
C ALA A 458 -16.96 -7.66 19.19
N ARG A 459 -17.50 -6.46 18.94
CA ARG A 459 -16.88 -5.45 18.08
C ARG A 459 -15.66 -4.86 18.80
N ALA A 460 -14.52 -5.55 18.79
CA ALA A 460 -13.24 -4.95 19.19
C ALA A 460 -12.59 -4.18 18.01
N GLY A 461 -12.99 -4.45 16.77
CA GLY A 461 -12.63 -3.66 15.58
C GLY A 461 -13.87 -3.05 14.94
N GLY A 462 -14.05 -1.74 15.11
CA GLY A 462 -15.05 -0.98 14.33
C GLY A 462 -14.54 -0.68 12.92
N PRO A 463 -15.43 -0.46 11.94
CA PRO A 463 -15.01 0.05 10.65
C PRO A 463 -14.34 1.42 10.83
N ALA A 464 -13.06 1.51 10.50
CA ALA A 464 -12.36 2.79 10.37
C ALA A 464 -12.59 3.32 8.94
N ARG A 465 -12.95 4.60 8.81
CA ARG A 465 -12.99 5.26 7.50
C ARG A 465 -11.56 5.62 7.12
N VAL A 466 -11.14 5.20 5.93
CA VAL A 466 -9.79 5.49 5.39
C VAL A 466 -9.93 6.19 4.04
N GLY A 467 -9.22 7.31 3.85
CA GLY A 467 -9.11 8.00 2.57
C GLY A 467 -7.88 7.53 1.80
N ALA A 468 -8.07 6.66 0.80
CA ALA A 468 -6.97 6.12 -0.01
C ALA A 468 -7.33 6.04 -1.50
N ALA A 469 -7.13 7.14 -2.21
CA ALA A 469 -7.36 7.24 -3.65
C ALA A 469 -6.58 6.20 -4.47
N ARG A 470 -5.36 5.86 -4.04
CA ARG A 470 -4.52 4.82 -4.67
C ARG A 470 -5.18 3.45 -4.67
N LEU A 471 -5.78 3.05 -3.54
CA LEU A 471 -6.48 1.77 -3.41
C LEU A 471 -7.76 1.74 -4.25
N VAL A 472 -8.52 2.85 -4.27
CA VAL A 472 -9.70 2.99 -5.13
C VAL A 472 -9.34 2.81 -6.61
N GLY A 473 -8.27 3.45 -7.07
CA GLY A 473 -7.78 3.30 -8.45
C GLY A 473 -7.41 1.85 -8.79
N ARG A 474 -6.69 1.16 -7.89
CA ARG A 474 -6.35 -0.27 -8.06
C ARG A 474 -7.58 -1.18 -8.11
N GLN A 475 -8.54 -0.96 -7.23
CA GLN A 475 -9.79 -1.74 -7.22
C GLN A 475 -10.59 -1.55 -8.51
N ARG A 476 -10.69 -0.31 -9.01
CA ARG A 476 -11.33 0.00 -10.29
C ARG A 476 -10.60 -0.65 -11.47
N ALA A 477 -9.27 -0.64 -11.48
CA ALA A 477 -8.48 -1.29 -12.53
C ALA A 477 -8.74 -2.80 -12.58
N LEU A 478 -8.83 -3.48 -11.42
CA LEU A 478 -9.18 -4.91 -11.37
C LEU A 478 -10.61 -5.19 -11.86
N ALA A 479 -11.55 -4.28 -11.63
CA ALA A 479 -12.94 -4.44 -12.07
C ALA A 479 -13.10 -4.30 -13.61
N ARG A 480 -12.16 -3.66 -14.30
CA ARG A 480 -12.16 -3.49 -15.76
C ARG A 480 -11.70 -4.73 -16.52
N VAL A 481 -11.03 -5.68 -15.85
CA VAL A 481 -10.66 -6.96 -16.46
C VAL A 481 -11.93 -7.80 -16.59
N PRO A 482 -12.33 -8.25 -17.81
CA PRO A 482 -13.53 -9.06 -17.99
C PRO A 482 -13.45 -10.32 -17.13
N ARG A 483 -14.27 -10.39 -16.07
CA ARG A 483 -14.38 -11.59 -15.25
C ARG A 483 -15.15 -12.65 -16.06
N ARG A 484 -14.51 -13.79 -16.35
CA ARG A 484 -15.27 -15.02 -16.63
C ARG A 484 -16.14 -15.28 -15.39
N ARG A 485 -17.46 -15.11 -15.54
CA ARG A 485 -18.42 -15.38 -14.47
C ARG A 485 -18.40 -16.88 -14.14
N ALA A 486 -17.87 -17.24 -12.98
CA ALA A 486 -18.27 -18.46 -12.29
C ALA A 486 -19.42 -18.07 -11.34
N ALA A 487 -20.58 -18.69 -11.52
CA ALA A 487 -21.76 -18.46 -10.70
C ALA A 487 -21.54 -19.06 -9.29
N LEU A 488 -21.76 -18.26 -8.25
CA LEU A 488 -21.87 -18.72 -6.86
C LEU A 488 -23.36 -18.72 -6.47
N PRO A 489 -23.90 -19.84 -5.96
CA PRO A 489 -25.28 -19.86 -5.47
C PRO A 489 -25.40 -19.17 -4.11
N GLN A 490 -26.41 -18.31 -3.98
CA GLN A 490 -26.81 -17.67 -2.73
C GLN A 490 -27.64 -18.64 -1.88
N ALA A 491 -27.32 -18.76 -0.59
CA ALA A 491 -28.27 -19.24 0.41
C ALA A 491 -28.09 -18.43 1.71
N GLY A 492 -29.07 -17.58 2.01
CA GLY A 492 -29.19 -16.86 3.27
C GLY A 492 -30.38 -17.37 4.06
N ARG A 493 -30.21 -17.61 5.36
CA ARG A 493 -31.28 -17.63 6.36
C ARG A 493 -30.82 -16.90 7.62
N ARG A 494 -31.72 -16.06 8.17
CA ARG A 494 -31.52 -15.21 9.35
C ARG A 494 -31.61 -16.04 10.65
N LEU A 495 -30.89 -15.62 11.69
CA LEU A 495 -30.88 -16.23 13.03
C LEU A 495 -31.83 -15.51 14.00
N HIS A 496 -32.41 -16.27 14.95
CA HIS A 496 -33.41 -15.89 15.96
C HIS A 496 -32.75 -15.30 17.25
N PRO A 497 -33.45 -14.45 18.05
CA PRO A 497 -32.80 -13.55 19.04
C PRO A 497 -32.22 -14.17 20.33
N ASP A 498 -32.54 -15.42 20.69
CA ASP A 498 -32.19 -15.96 22.03
C ASP A 498 -30.78 -16.55 22.16
N ARG A 499 -29.90 -16.35 21.18
CA ARG A 499 -28.55 -16.97 21.12
C ARG A 499 -27.39 -16.10 21.66
N LEU A 500 -27.66 -15.05 22.43
CA LEU A 500 -26.67 -14.02 22.80
C LEU A 500 -25.95 -14.18 24.15
N HIS A 501 -26.39 -15.06 25.06
CA HIS A 501 -25.92 -15.02 26.45
C HIS A 501 -24.57 -15.71 26.73
N VAL A 502 -24.14 -16.68 25.90
CA VAL A 502 -22.94 -17.50 26.18
C VAL A 502 -21.66 -16.90 25.56
N VAL A 503 -21.77 -16.14 24.48
CA VAL A 503 -20.65 -15.42 23.81
C VAL A 503 -20.00 -14.38 24.75
N ARG A 504 -20.74 -13.87 25.73
CA ARG A 504 -20.22 -12.90 26.72
C ARG A 504 -19.16 -13.49 27.67
N ARG A 505 -19.20 -14.80 27.98
CA ARG A 505 -18.28 -15.41 28.97
C ARG A 505 -16.87 -15.66 28.42
N ALA A 506 -16.73 -16.08 27.16
CA ALA A 506 -15.42 -16.28 26.54
C ALA A 506 -14.66 -14.96 26.30
N ALA A 507 -15.39 -13.87 25.99
CA ALA A 507 -14.81 -12.54 25.85
C ALA A 507 -14.29 -11.96 27.18
N LEU A 508 -14.92 -12.31 28.30
CA LEU A 508 -14.52 -11.85 29.63
C LEU A 508 -13.17 -12.44 30.08
N VAL A 509 -12.89 -13.70 29.73
CA VAL A 509 -11.61 -14.36 30.09
C VAL A 509 -10.44 -13.77 29.31
N LEU A 510 -10.61 -13.52 28.00
CA LEU A 510 -9.60 -12.86 27.18
C LEU A 510 -9.34 -11.42 27.63
N ALA A 511 -10.38 -10.66 27.98
CA ALA A 511 -10.24 -9.29 28.48
C ALA A 511 -9.62 -9.20 29.89
N ALA A 512 -9.71 -10.25 30.71
CA ALA A 512 -9.03 -10.34 32.00
C ALA A 512 -7.54 -10.69 31.84
N VAL A 513 -7.21 -11.56 30.87
CA VAL A 513 -5.83 -11.92 30.53
C VAL A 513 -5.07 -10.76 29.89
N GLU A 514 -5.73 -9.94 29.05
CA GLU A 514 -5.13 -8.72 28.50
C GLU A 514 -4.87 -7.62 29.56
N ARG A 515 -5.62 -7.64 30.68
CA ARG A 515 -5.48 -6.68 31.79
C ARG A 515 -4.57 -7.14 32.93
N GLY A 516 -4.05 -8.37 32.88
CA GLY A 516 -3.17 -8.90 33.91
C GLY A 516 -3.86 -9.13 35.27
N GLU A 517 -5.19 -9.26 35.30
CA GLU A 517 -5.95 -9.46 36.53
C GLU A 517 -5.91 -10.93 36.97
N ALA A 518 -5.81 -11.17 38.28
CA ALA A 518 -5.89 -12.52 38.84
C ALA A 518 -7.33 -13.06 38.74
N LEU A 519 -7.49 -14.24 38.13
CA LEU A 519 -8.78 -14.90 37.84
C LEU A 519 -9.59 -15.36 39.08
N GLN A 520 -9.28 -14.89 40.29
CA GLN A 520 -9.83 -15.41 41.56
C GLN A 520 -11.31 -15.06 41.82
N GLY A 521 -12.01 -14.36 40.92
CA GLY A 521 -13.41 -13.95 41.12
C GLY A 521 -14.46 -14.59 40.21
N LEU A 522 -14.09 -15.38 39.20
CA LEU A 522 -15.04 -15.85 38.16
C LEU A 522 -15.83 -17.12 38.53
N GLY A 523 -15.63 -17.67 39.73
CA GLY A 523 -16.29 -18.90 40.18
C GLY A 523 -17.77 -18.76 40.57
N ALA A 524 -18.32 -17.55 40.64
CA ALA A 524 -19.68 -17.30 41.16
C ALA A 524 -20.70 -16.75 40.13
N LEU A 525 -20.41 -16.81 38.82
CA LEU A 525 -21.33 -16.35 37.76
C LEU A 525 -21.64 -17.42 36.73
#